data_AF-A0A8J8SY16-F1
#
_entry.id   AF-A0A8J8SY16-F1
#
_cell.length_a   1.000
_cell.length_b   1.000
_cell.length_c   1.000
_cell.angle_alpha   90.00
_cell.angle_beta   90.00
_cell.angle_gamma   90.00
#
_symmetry.space_group_name_H-M   'P 1'
#
loop_
_entity.id
_entity.type
_entity.pdbx_description
1 polymer ?
#
loop_
_entity_poly.entity_id
_entity_poly.type
_entity_poly.pdbx_seq_one_letter_code
_entity_poly.pdbx_strand_id
1 'polypeptide(L)'
;MHSLTHKSDKKFKLIHGIINDEEENKREHLKKRHQFANSLLIHFWHQKGDELHIYFDYPQPLIQLDVMNQDEVWKMVNHVTRILSTLSELKMHYLAINPKGVFRVYTQYQNQYVYKIADHFLYRPHYMKHYQSPQNYYKQEQVEYFKSDVFALGMLCLYCLGIKQLKQFYKSQFDYDLLYKTVSDLHLPQYMHEFLLKTFIKDDDVRPNVKQLYQYILQQNKQYKLQNYDVELQIYTHEQIMKQKSGKRIDGDQVELFNDSANIECTYNDLSPWCYYKGRVQDCKRVGKGELHFKNGSKFLGTFINDFANGQGIYTKGDFEIVGVWKDDIFIK
;
A
#
# COMPACT_ATOMS: atom_id res chain seq x y z
N MET A 1 -1.83 -14.32 -7.54
CA MET A 1 -0.58 -13.57 -7.79
C MET A 1 0.58 -14.33 -7.15
N HIS A 2 1.75 -14.37 -7.80
CA HIS A 2 2.96 -15.01 -7.29
C HIS A 2 4.17 -14.07 -7.40
N SER A 3 5.06 -14.07 -6.41
CA SER A 3 6.30 -13.28 -6.48
C SER A 3 7.40 -14.04 -7.21
N LEU A 4 8.11 -13.35 -8.10
CA LEU A 4 9.29 -13.84 -8.82
C LEU A 4 10.52 -13.10 -8.32
N THR A 5 11.65 -13.79 -8.16
CA THR A 5 12.93 -13.20 -7.72
C THR A 5 14.00 -13.50 -8.74
N HIS A 6 14.77 -12.48 -9.13
CA HIS A 6 15.83 -12.64 -10.11
C HIS A 6 17.04 -13.38 -9.52
N LYS A 7 17.66 -14.25 -10.33
CA LYS A 7 18.71 -15.16 -9.86
C LYS A 7 20.01 -14.45 -9.50
N SER A 8 20.43 -13.48 -10.31
CA SER A 8 21.69 -12.75 -10.11
C SER A 8 21.54 -11.45 -9.32
N ASP A 9 20.30 -10.99 -9.11
CA ASP A 9 19.99 -9.82 -8.29
C ASP A 9 18.79 -10.13 -7.41
N LYS A 10 19.06 -10.60 -6.19
CA LYS A 10 18.02 -11.03 -5.24
C LYS A 10 17.10 -9.88 -4.80
N LYS A 11 17.48 -8.62 -5.04
CA LYS A 11 16.65 -7.44 -4.74
C LYS A 11 15.60 -7.21 -5.82
N PHE A 12 15.90 -7.57 -7.06
CA PHE A 12 14.96 -7.45 -8.16
C PHE A 12 13.90 -8.55 -8.09
N LYS A 13 12.65 -8.10 -7.90
CA LYS A 13 11.47 -8.95 -7.78
C LYS A 13 10.34 -8.41 -8.63
N LEU A 14 9.50 -9.31 -9.12
CA LEU A 14 8.29 -9.01 -9.87
C LEU A 14 7.09 -9.75 -9.28
N ILE A 15 5.88 -9.31 -9.61
CA ILE A 15 4.65 -10.05 -9.38
C ILE A 15 4.17 -10.61 -10.73
N HIS A 16 3.86 -11.91 -10.73
CA HIS A 16 3.07 -12.56 -11.76
C HIS A 16 1.60 -12.60 -11.33
N GLY A 17 0.76 -11.88 -12.05
CA GLY A 17 -0.70 -11.89 -11.91
C GLY A 17 -1.36 -12.66 -13.07
N ILE A 18 -2.56 -13.20 -12.81
CA ILE A 18 -3.41 -13.86 -13.80
C ILE A 18 -4.78 -13.20 -13.73
N ILE A 19 -5.34 -12.82 -14.87
CA ILE A 19 -6.66 -12.19 -15.00
C ILE A 19 -7.54 -13.08 -15.88
N ASN A 20 -8.71 -13.49 -15.37
CA ASN A 20 -9.61 -14.46 -16.00
C ASN A 20 -10.72 -13.80 -16.86
N ASP A 21 -11.50 -14.63 -17.54
CA ASP A 21 -12.32 -14.26 -18.69
C ASP A 21 -13.46 -13.24 -18.42
N GLU A 22 -13.96 -13.16 -17.19
CA GLU A 22 -15.12 -12.31 -16.84
C GLU A 22 -14.84 -10.79 -16.91
N GLU A 23 -13.60 -10.38 -17.16
CA GLU A 23 -13.18 -8.98 -17.15
C GLU A 23 -12.55 -8.49 -18.48
N GLU A 24 -13.13 -8.87 -19.63
CA GLU A 24 -12.62 -8.53 -20.98
C GLU A 24 -12.25 -7.06 -21.15
N ASN A 25 -13.12 -6.15 -20.68
CA ASN A 25 -12.87 -4.71 -20.72
C ASN A 25 -11.61 -4.29 -19.94
N LYS A 26 -11.34 -4.92 -18.79
CA LYS A 26 -10.12 -4.63 -18.00
C LYS A 26 -8.88 -5.22 -18.66
N ARG A 27 -8.96 -6.41 -19.28
CA ARG A 27 -7.86 -6.99 -20.06
C ARG A 27 -7.44 -6.06 -21.19
N GLU A 28 -8.40 -5.61 -21.99
CA GLU A 28 -8.14 -4.72 -23.13
C GLU A 28 -7.61 -3.36 -22.68
N HIS A 29 -8.13 -2.83 -21.57
CA HIS A 29 -7.57 -1.61 -20.97
C HIS A 29 -6.11 -1.80 -20.55
N LEU A 30 -5.77 -2.88 -19.85
CA LEU A 30 -4.41 -3.15 -19.39
C LEU A 30 -3.40 -3.32 -20.54
N LYS A 31 -3.82 -3.95 -21.65
CA LYS A 31 -2.98 -4.12 -22.85
C LYS A 31 -2.67 -2.79 -23.55
N LYS A 32 -3.64 -1.86 -23.58
CA LYS A 32 -3.56 -0.59 -24.32
C LYS A 32 -3.14 0.60 -23.47
N ARG A 33 -3.08 0.45 -22.14
CA ARG A 33 -2.79 1.56 -21.22
C ARG A 33 -1.41 2.16 -21.49
N HIS A 34 -1.34 3.48 -21.40
CA HIS A 34 -0.06 4.16 -21.27
C HIS A 34 0.52 3.89 -19.88
N GLN A 35 1.84 3.70 -19.78
CA GLN A 35 2.51 3.46 -18.51
C GLN A 35 3.37 4.65 -18.13
N PHE A 36 3.29 5.07 -16.87
CA PHE A 36 4.08 6.17 -16.35
C PHE A 36 5.17 5.60 -15.45
N ALA A 37 6.40 6.13 -15.53
CA ALA A 37 7.54 5.70 -14.68
C ALA A 37 7.21 5.70 -13.18
N ASN A 38 6.26 6.57 -12.86
CA ASN A 38 5.78 6.99 -11.57
C ASN A 38 4.67 6.09 -11.00
N SER A 39 4.15 5.11 -11.77
CA SER A 39 3.19 4.10 -11.32
C SER A 39 3.75 2.68 -11.43
N LEU A 40 3.05 1.70 -10.87
CA LEU A 40 3.44 0.30 -11.00
C LEU A 40 3.43 -0.13 -12.48
N LEU A 41 4.59 -0.60 -12.94
CA LEU A 41 4.85 -0.94 -14.32
C LEU A 41 4.58 -2.42 -14.58
N ILE A 42 3.81 -2.70 -15.63
CA ILE A 42 3.71 -4.00 -16.28
C ILE A 42 4.88 -4.07 -17.26
N HIS A 43 5.79 -5.00 -17.00
CA HIS A 43 6.96 -5.21 -17.85
C HIS A 43 6.66 -6.16 -19.00
N PHE A 44 5.83 -7.16 -18.75
CA PHE A 44 5.49 -8.17 -19.75
C PHE A 44 4.10 -8.73 -19.50
N TRP A 45 3.42 -9.17 -20.56
CA TRP A 45 2.20 -9.94 -20.47
C TRP A 45 2.07 -10.90 -21.64
N HIS A 46 1.31 -11.98 -21.46
CA HIS A 46 0.92 -12.89 -22.54
C HIS A 46 -0.44 -13.51 -22.21
N GLN A 47 -1.11 -14.02 -23.24
CA GLN A 47 -2.41 -14.67 -23.11
C GLN A 47 -2.26 -16.19 -23.26
N LYS A 48 -2.95 -16.95 -22.42
CA LYS A 48 -2.99 -18.42 -22.45
C LYS A 48 -4.43 -18.88 -22.28
N GLY A 49 -5.08 -19.22 -23.40
CA GLY A 49 -6.54 -19.39 -23.41
C GLY A 49 -7.21 -18.09 -22.98
N ASP A 50 -8.04 -18.17 -21.94
CA ASP A 50 -8.81 -17.05 -21.41
C ASP A 50 -8.08 -16.29 -20.28
N GLU A 51 -6.89 -16.75 -19.92
CA GLU A 51 -6.06 -16.14 -18.88
C GLU A 51 -5.10 -15.11 -19.48
N LEU A 52 -5.12 -13.88 -18.96
CA LEU A 52 -4.10 -12.86 -19.21
C LEU A 52 -3.07 -12.89 -18.07
N HIS A 53 -1.87 -13.37 -18.38
CA HIS A 53 -0.74 -13.41 -17.47
C HIS A 53 0.03 -12.09 -17.56
N ILE A 54 0.13 -11.36 -16.45
CA ILE A 54 0.84 -10.08 -16.36
C ILE A 54 2.01 -10.17 -15.39
N TYR A 55 3.10 -9.47 -15.72
CA TYR A 55 4.32 -9.40 -14.92
C TYR A 55 4.60 -7.93 -14.62
N PHE A 56 4.54 -7.54 -13.37
CA PHE A 56 4.68 -6.14 -12.96
C PHE A 56 5.61 -5.97 -11.75
N ASP A 57 5.98 -4.72 -11.45
CA ASP A 57 6.79 -4.35 -10.29
C ASP A 57 6.39 -5.13 -9.03
N TYR A 58 7.35 -5.55 -8.21
CA TYR A 58 7.06 -6.02 -6.85
C TYR A 58 6.90 -4.83 -5.90
N PRO A 59 5.68 -4.50 -5.45
CA PRO A 59 5.44 -3.32 -4.64
C PRO A 59 5.68 -3.66 -3.16
N GLN A 60 6.71 -3.07 -2.55
CA GLN A 60 6.91 -3.17 -1.10
C GLN A 60 6.23 -1.98 -0.41
N PRO A 61 5.06 -2.14 0.25
CA PRO A 61 4.37 -1.02 0.87
C PRO A 61 5.18 -0.43 2.03
N LEU A 62 5.14 0.88 2.21
CA LEU A 62 5.91 1.54 3.27
C LEU A 62 5.51 1.09 4.68
N ILE A 63 4.30 0.56 4.86
CA ILE A 63 3.84 -0.01 6.14
C ILE A 63 4.65 -1.25 6.58
N GLN A 64 5.31 -1.92 5.64
CA GLN A 64 6.18 -3.08 5.90
C GLN A 64 7.65 -2.68 6.07
N LEU A 65 7.97 -1.39 5.99
CA LEU A 65 9.32 -0.89 6.19
C LEU A 65 9.51 -0.43 7.64
N ASP A 66 10.72 -0.67 8.15
CA ASP A 66 11.19 -0.05 9.38
C ASP A 66 11.32 1.48 9.23
N VAL A 67 11.71 2.14 10.32
CA VAL A 67 12.01 3.57 10.31
C VAL A 67 13.07 3.88 9.24
N MET A 68 12.76 4.85 8.38
CA MET A 68 13.64 5.30 7.31
C MET A 68 14.52 6.45 7.80
N ASN A 69 15.75 6.50 7.30
CA ASN A 69 16.62 7.66 7.53
C ASN A 69 16.15 8.88 6.71
N GLN A 70 16.67 10.07 7.05
CA GLN A 70 16.25 11.34 6.46
C GLN A 70 16.47 11.39 4.94
N ASP A 71 17.59 10.84 4.44
CA ASP A 71 17.92 10.81 3.02
C ASP A 71 16.92 9.98 2.21
N GLU A 72 16.55 8.80 2.72
CA GLU A 72 15.60 7.91 2.07
C GLU A 72 14.17 8.47 2.12
N VAL A 73 13.80 9.16 3.20
CA VAL A 73 12.53 9.90 3.26
C VAL A 73 12.53 11.05 2.27
N TRP A 74 13.62 11.81 2.14
CA TRP A 74 13.70 12.89 1.16
C TRP A 74 13.65 12.37 -0.28
N LYS A 75 14.27 11.22 -0.55
CA LYS A 75 14.13 10.49 -1.83
C LYS A 75 12.68 10.12 -2.12
N MET A 76 11.97 9.58 -1.13
CA MET A 76 10.55 9.26 -1.24
C MET A 76 9.71 10.51 -1.53
N VAL A 77 9.95 11.61 -0.81
CA VAL A 77 9.29 12.91 -1.02
C VAL A 77 9.48 13.40 -2.45
N ASN A 78 10.70 13.34 -2.97
CA ASN A 78 11.02 13.76 -4.33
C ASN A 78 10.22 12.98 -5.37
N HIS A 79 10.26 11.66 -5.28
CA HIS A 79 9.50 10.81 -6.19
C HIS A 79 8.00 11.07 -6.05
N VAL A 80 7.42 10.93 -4.86
CA VAL A 80 5.96 11.02 -4.66
C VAL A 80 5.41 12.39 -5.04
N THR A 81 6.10 13.49 -4.71
CA THR A 81 5.62 14.83 -5.08
C THR A 81 5.65 15.03 -6.60
N ARG A 82 6.66 14.48 -7.29
CA ARG A 82 6.69 14.50 -8.77
C ARG A 82 5.49 13.77 -9.35
N ILE A 83 5.14 12.59 -8.80
CA ILE A 83 3.96 11.82 -9.23
C ILE A 83 2.69 12.65 -9.04
N LEU A 84 2.49 13.20 -7.85
CA LEU A 84 1.32 14.01 -7.52
C LEU A 84 1.25 15.26 -8.42
N SER A 85 2.39 15.87 -8.77
CA SER A 85 2.44 17.04 -9.66
C SER A 85 1.93 16.66 -11.05
N THR A 86 2.39 15.52 -11.60
CA THR A 86 1.88 15.01 -12.89
C THR A 86 0.38 14.71 -12.84
N LEU A 87 -0.10 14.06 -11.77
CA LEU A 87 -1.53 13.79 -11.61
C LEU A 87 -2.36 15.08 -11.53
N SER A 88 -1.85 16.11 -10.85
CA SER A 88 -2.52 17.40 -10.75
C SER A 88 -2.67 18.11 -12.11
N GLU A 89 -1.70 17.97 -13.01
CA GLU A 89 -1.80 18.48 -14.39
C GLU A 89 -2.87 17.75 -15.20
N LEU A 90 -3.12 16.47 -14.87
CA LEU A 90 -4.22 15.67 -15.40
C LEU A 90 -5.55 15.88 -14.65
N LYS A 91 -5.61 16.85 -13.72
CA LYS A 91 -6.77 17.11 -12.85
C LYS A 91 -7.21 15.90 -12.01
N MET A 92 -6.26 15.04 -11.64
CA MET A 92 -6.49 13.86 -10.80
C MET A 92 -5.82 14.02 -9.44
N HIS A 93 -6.56 13.76 -8.36
CA HIS A 93 -6.02 13.66 -7.01
C HIS A 93 -5.97 12.19 -6.56
N TYR A 94 -5.07 11.84 -5.64
CA TYR A 94 -4.84 10.46 -5.24
C TYR A 94 -5.66 10.03 -4.01
N LEU A 95 -5.85 10.91 -3.02
CA LEU A 95 -6.68 10.72 -1.80
C LEU A 95 -6.28 9.57 -0.87
N ALA A 96 -5.24 8.83 -1.20
CA ALA A 96 -4.82 7.64 -0.48
C ALA A 96 -3.30 7.63 -0.21
N ILE A 97 -2.69 8.82 -0.08
CA ILE A 97 -1.29 8.95 0.35
C ILE A 97 -1.17 8.51 1.81
N ASN A 98 -0.61 7.31 2.00
CA ASN A 98 -0.34 6.70 3.29
C ASN A 98 0.61 5.50 3.09
N PRO A 99 1.07 4.85 4.18
CA PRO A 99 2.05 3.77 4.09
C PRO A 99 1.56 2.50 3.41
N LYS A 100 0.24 2.33 3.19
CA LYS A 100 -0.31 1.23 2.39
C LYS A 100 -0.44 1.57 0.91
N GLY A 101 -0.53 2.86 0.57
CA GLY A 101 -0.73 3.36 -0.81
C GLY A 101 0.54 3.79 -1.53
N VAL A 102 1.65 3.96 -0.79
CA VAL A 102 2.98 4.25 -1.35
C VAL A 102 3.86 3.01 -1.23
N PHE A 103 4.64 2.75 -2.27
CA PHE A 103 5.48 1.56 -2.40
C PHE A 103 6.91 1.94 -2.70
N ARG A 104 7.82 1.15 -2.14
CA ARG A 104 9.20 1.08 -2.55
C ARG A 104 9.35 -0.04 -3.60
N VAL A 105 9.97 0.27 -4.73
CA VAL A 105 10.19 -0.64 -5.87
C VAL A 105 11.66 -0.61 -6.23
N TYR A 106 12.28 -1.78 -6.43
CA TYR A 106 13.68 -1.86 -6.81
C TYR A 106 13.83 -1.84 -8.34
N THR A 107 14.65 -0.93 -8.88
CA THR A 107 14.97 -0.86 -10.31
C THR A 107 16.36 -1.46 -10.54
N GLN A 108 16.44 -2.46 -11.42
CA GLN A 108 17.68 -3.20 -11.67
C GLN A 108 18.72 -2.35 -12.42
N TYR A 109 18.29 -1.53 -13.38
CA TYR A 109 19.21 -0.73 -14.20
C TYR A 109 19.87 0.41 -13.44
N GLN A 110 19.08 1.13 -12.64
CA GLN A 110 19.62 2.19 -11.78
C GLN A 110 20.18 1.62 -10.47
N ASN A 111 20.06 0.31 -10.22
CA ASN A 111 20.52 -0.41 -9.03
C ASN A 111 20.08 0.28 -7.72
N GLN A 112 18.83 0.75 -7.68
CA GLN A 112 18.31 1.53 -6.56
C GLN A 112 16.82 1.30 -6.32
N TYR A 113 16.38 1.62 -5.10
CA TYR A 113 14.96 1.74 -4.82
C TYR A 113 14.41 3.06 -5.34
N VAL A 114 13.19 3.02 -5.87
CA VAL A 114 12.37 4.18 -6.24
C VAL A 114 11.02 4.08 -5.53
N TYR A 115 10.31 5.19 -5.45
CA TYR A 115 9.05 5.27 -4.74
C TYR A 115 7.92 5.55 -5.72
N LYS A 116 6.87 4.75 -5.63
CA LYS A 116 5.72 4.77 -6.53
C LYS A 116 4.42 4.77 -5.73
N ILE A 117 3.34 5.25 -6.32
CA ILE A 117 2.00 5.14 -5.74
C ILE A 117 1.25 3.94 -6.32
N ALA A 118 0.21 3.50 -5.63
CA ALA A 118 -0.65 2.43 -6.15
C ALA A 118 -1.30 2.84 -7.47
N ASP A 119 -1.42 1.86 -8.35
CA ASP A 119 -2.16 1.97 -9.58
C ASP A 119 -3.57 1.44 -9.36
N HIS A 120 -4.61 2.26 -9.54
CA HIS A 120 -5.99 1.86 -9.24
C HIS A 120 -6.46 0.58 -9.96
N PHE A 121 -5.84 0.20 -11.08
CA PHE A 121 -6.14 -1.05 -11.80
C PHE A 121 -5.42 -2.25 -11.20
N LEU A 122 -4.12 -2.13 -10.91
CA LEU A 122 -3.31 -3.25 -10.40
C LEU A 122 -3.42 -3.42 -8.88
N TYR A 123 -3.59 -2.32 -8.18
CA TYR A 123 -3.54 -2.24 -6.74
C TYR A 123 -4.42 -1.09 -6.22
N ARG A 124 -5.59 -1.44 -5.67
CA ARG A 124 -6.50 -0.43 -5.12
C ARG A 124 -5.83 0.31 -3.96
N PRO A 125 -5.82 1.65 -3.98
CA PRO A 125 -5.30 2.41 -2.85
C PRO A 125 -6.13 2.15 -1.61
N HIS A 126 -5.45 1.97 -0.49
CA HIS A 126 -6.12 1.81 0.80
C HIS A 126 -6.34 3.18 1.41
N TYR A 127 -7.56 3.51 1.76
CA TYR A 127 -7.86 4.78 2.40
C TYR A 127 -7.51 4.74 3.90
N MET A 128 -6.87 5.79 4.41
CA MET A 128 -6.51 5.93 5.83
C MET A 128 -6.82 7.36 6.31
N LYS A 129 -7.91 7.51 7.08
CA LYS A 129 -8.44 8.82 7.49
C LYS A 129 -7.44 9.72 8.25
N HIS A 130 -6.56 9.15 9.08
CA HIS A 130 -5.58 9.91 9.87
C HIS A 130 -4.35 10.39 9.07
N TYR A 131 -4.51 10.55 7.75
CA TYR A 131 -3.56 11.21 6.87
C TYR A 131 -4.19 12.44 6.19
N GLN A 132 -5.51 12.59 6.25
CA GLN A 132 -6.20 13.69 5.58
C GLN A 132 -5.92 15.03 6.24
N SER A 133 -6.08 16.12 5.48
CA SER A 133 -6.08 17.46 6.08
C SER A 133 -7.21 17.57 7.12
N PRO A 134 -7.07 18.44 8.15
CA PRO A 134 -8.12 18.63 9.14
C PRO A 134 -9.44 19.11 8.54
N GLN A 135 -9.40 19.94 7.49
CA GLN A 135 -10.60 20.36 6.77
C GLN A 135 -11.36 19.15 6.19
N ASN A 136 -10.64 18.24 5.52
CA ASN A 136 -11.20 17.01 4.95
C ASN A 136 -11.69 16.04 6.04
N TYR A 137 -10.95 15.90 7.14
CA TYR A 137 -11.30 14.98 8.23
C TYR A 137 -12.54 15.44 9.02
N TYR A 138 -12.62 16.72 9.40
CA TYR A 138 -13.61 17.21 10.37
C TYR A 138 -14.82 17.90 9.74
N LYS A 139 -14.63 18.66 8.65
CA LYS A 139 -15.69 19.55 8.15
C LYS A 139 -16.43 18.99 6.95
N GLN A 140 -15.80 18.14 6.14
CA GLN A 140 -16.39 17.46 4.97
C GLN A 140 -17.10 18.35 3.92
N GLU A 141 -17.07 19.67 4.09
CA GLU A 141 -17.61 20.67 3.16
C GLU A 141 -16.46 21.47 2.53
N GLN A 142 -16.58 21.74 1.22
CA GLN A 142 -15.60 22.50 0.42
C GLN A 142 -14.16 21.97 0.55
N VAL A 143 -13.99 20.67 0.35
CA VAL A 143 -12.68 20.01 0.52
C VAL A 143 -11.77 20.24 -0.70
N GLU A 144 -10.64 20.89 -0.47
CA GLU A 144 -9.56 21.01 -1.45
C GLU A 144 -8.70 19.74 -1.50
N TYR A 145 -9.14 18.75 -2.27
CA TYR A 145 -8.52 17.41 -2.31
C TYR A 145 -7.02 17.41 -2.65
N PHE A 146 -6.57 18.27 -3.57
CA PHE A 146 -5.14 18.41 -3.89
C PHE A 146 -4.33 18.93 -2.70
N LYS A 147 -4.90 19.84 -1.91
CA LYS A 147 -4.28 20.37 -0.69
C LYS A 147 -4.29 19.33 0.44
N SER A 148 -5.31 18.47 0.47
CA SER A 148 -5.35 17.31 1.37
C SER A 148 -4.27 16.28 1.02
N ASP A 149 -3.97 16.05 -0.26
CA ASP A 149 -2.86 15.17 -0.68
C ASP A 149 -1.50 15.74 -0.24
N VAL A 150 -1.32 17.07 -0.30
CA VAL A 150 -0.11 17.74 0.23
C VAL A 150 0.02 17.53 1.74
N PHE A 151 -1.06 17.66 2.49
CA PHE A 151 -1.06 17.39 3.93
C PHE A 151 -0.73 15.93 4.24
N ALA A 152 -1.34 15.00 3.50
CA ALA A 152 -1.13 13.57 3.63
C ALA A 152 0.32 13.16 3.34
N LEU A 153 0.99 13.84 2.41
CA LEU A 153 2.41 13.65 2.17
C LEU A 153 3.26 14.02 3.40
N GLY A 154 2.95 15.13 4.09
CA GLY A 154 3.59 15.49 5.35
C GLY A 154 3.40 14.42 6.43
N MET A 155 2.17 13.92 6.57
CA MET A 155 1.83 12.85 7.52
C MET A 155 2.58 11.54 7.20
N LEU A 156 2.69 11.20 5.92
CA LEU A 156 3.48 10.06 5.45
C LEU A 156 4.97 10.23 5.79
N CYS A 157 5.53 11.42 5.65
CA CYS A 157 6.92 11.70 6.02
C CYS A 157 7.17 11.46 7.50
N LEU A 158 6.29 11.97 8.37
CA LEU A 158 6.37 11.71 9.81
C LEU A 158 6.30 10.22 10.14
N TYR A 159 5.40 9.48 9.48
CA TYR A 159 5.32 8.03 9.65
C TYR A 159 6.63 7.32 9.28
N CYS A 160 7.22 7.69 8.14
CA CYS A 160 8.48 7.11 7.68
C CYS A 160 9.67 7.47 8.60
N LEU A 161 9.65 8.66 9.20
CA LEU A 161 10.61 9.10 10.22
C LEU A 161 10.40 8.47 11.61
N GLY A 162 9.39 7.60 11.78
CA GLY A 162 9.18 6.84 13.01
C GLY A 162 8.02 7.31 13.88
N ILE A 163 7.32 8.40 13.51
CA ILE A 163 6.12 8.85 14.21
C ILE A 163 4.92 8.02 13.77
N LYS A 164 4.79 6.80 14.30
CA LYS A 164 3.78 5.83 13.84
C LYS A 164 2.35 6.13 14.33
N GLN A 165 2.19 6.75 15.52
CA GLN A 165 0.89 6.99 16.15
C GLN A 165 0.21 8.29 15.68
N LEU A 166 0.07 8.50 14.37
CA LEU A 166 -0.45 9.75 13.81
C LEU A 166 -1.87 10.13 14.27
N LYS A 167 -2.68 9.14 14.70
CA LYS A 167 -4.00 9.38 15.30
C LYS A 167 -3.94 10.35 16.49
N GLN A 168 -2.81 10.45 17.19
CA GLN A 168 -2.65 11.35 18.33
C GLN A 168 -2.90 12.84 18.00
N PHE A 169 -2.72 13.25 16.75
CA PHE A 169 -2.99 14.61 16.30
C PHE A 169 -4.48 14.87 16.02
N TYR A 170 -5.27 13.82 15.81
CA TYR A 170 -6.71 13.90 15.47
C TYR A 170 -7.56 13.69 16.73
N LYS A 171 -7.69 14.74 17.55
CA LYS A 171 -8.53 14.73 18.76
C LYS A 171 -9.94 15.24 18.44
N SER A 172 -10.62 15.90 19.38
CA SER A 172 -11.86 16.65 19.11
C SER A 172 -11.67 17.74 18.06
N GLN A 173 -10.46 18.30 18.01
CA GLN A 173 -9.93 19.14 16.95
C GLN A 173 -8.50 18.70 16.62
N PHE A 174 -7.99 19.12 15.47
CA PHE A 174 -6.62 18.79 15.09
C PHE A 174 -5.60 19.56 15.96
N ASP A 175 -4.64 18.83 16.53
CA ASP A 175 -3.63 19.35 17.45
C ASP A 175 -2.37 19.80 16.70
N TYR A 176 -2.42 21.03 16.19
CA TYR A 176 -1.29 21.64 15.47
C TYR A 176 -0.08 21.90 16.38
N ASP A 177 -0.29 22.23 17.65
CA ASP A 177 0.79 22.50 18.59
C ASP A 177 1.62 21.25 18.85
N LEU A 178 0.95 20.12 19.10
CA LEU A 178 1.63 18.82 19.20
C LEU A 178 2.34 18.43 17.90
N LEU A 179 1.71 18.69 16.75
CA LEU A 179 2.31 18.42 15.45
C LEU A 179 3.60 19.21 15.24
N TYR A 180 3.57 20.53 15.43
CA TYR A 180 4.75 21.39 15.23
C TYR A 180 5.85 21.09 16.25
N LYS A 181 5.49 20.80 17.51
CA LYS A 181 6.45 20.30 18.49
C LYS A 181 7.10 19.00 18.02
N THR A 182 6.33 18.04 17.55
CA THR A 182 6.85 16.76 17.03
C THR A 182 7.79 16.98 15.84
N VAL A 183 7.46 17.91 14.94
CA VAL A 183 8.33 18.27 13.80
C VAL A 183 9.65 18.90 14.27
N SER A 184 9.61 19.74 15.31
CA SER A 184 10.80 20.35 15.90
C SER A 184 11.71 19.32 16.57
N ASP A 185 11.12 18.38 17.32
CA ASP A 185 11.83 17.34 18.07
C ASP A 185 12.55 16.32 17.15
N LEU A 186 12.22 16.26 15.86
CA LEU A 186 12.91 15.41 14.88
C LEU A 186 14.30 15.93 14.46
N HIS A 187 14.61 17.20 14.74
CA HIS A 187 15.90 17.84 14.45
C HIS A 187 16.37 17.63 12.99
N LEU A 188 15.45 17.85 12.06
CA LEU A 188 15.66 17.63 10.62
C LEU A 188 16.53 18.74 9.99
N PRO A 189 17.23 18.43 8.89
CA PRO A 189 17.84 19.44 8.03
C PRO A 189 16.84 20.51 7.62
N GLN A 190 17.30 21.76 7.48
CA GLN A 190 16.45 22.92 7.26
C GLN A 190 15.46 22.73 6.10
N TYR A 191 15.92 22.24 4.95
CA TYR A 191 15.06 22.00 3.77
C TYR A 191 13.91 21.03 4.05
N MET A 192 14.15 20.01 4.90
CA MET A 192 13.17 18.99 5.22
C MET A 192 12.20 19.48 6.32
N HIS A 193 12.72 20.22 7.29
CA HIS A 193 11.91 20.89 8.31
C HIS A 193 10.93 21.89 7.66
N GLU A 194 11.44 22.78 6.81
CA GLU A 194 10.61 23.75 6.08
C GLU A 194 9.61 23.08 5.13
N PHE A 195 10.00 21.99 4.47
CA PHE A 195 9.08 21.17 3.67
C PHE A 195 7.89 20.69 4.52
N LEU A 196 8.13 20.10 5.69
CA LEU A 196 7.05 19.64 6.58
C LEU A 196 6.15 20.80 7.00
N LEU A 197 6.72 21.93 7.42
CA LEU A 197 5.94 23.11 7.79
C LEU A 197 5.04 23.59 6.65
N LYS A 198 5.53 23.57 5.40
CA LYS A 198 4.73 23.91 4.22
C LYS A 198 3.58 22.93 4.00
N THR A 199 3.79 21.62 4.22
CA THR A 199 2.70 20.63 4.11
C THR A 199 1.64 20.79 5.20
N PHE A 200 2.01 21.34 6.35
CA PHE A 200 1.15 21.48 7.53
C PHE A 200 0.60 22.88 7.75
N ILE A 201 0.65 23.77 6.75
CA ILE A 201 -0.06 25.05 6.80
C ILE A 201 -1.55 24.78 7.05
N LYS A 202 -2.11 25.41 8.08
CA LYS A 202 -3.49 25.17 8.55
C LYS A 202 -4.55 25.56 7.53
N ASP A 203 -4.36 26.70 6.90
CA ASP A 203 -5.25 27.24 5.88
C ASP A 203 -4.98 26.54 4.52
N ASP A 204 -6.00 25.87 3.98
CA ASP A 204 -5.90 25.13 2.71
C ASP A 204 -5.67 26.09 1.52
N ASP A 205 -6.17 27.33 1.61
CA ASP A 205 -5.99 28.36 0.57
C ASP A 205 -4.52 28.80 0.49
N VAL A 206 -3.84 28.85 1.64
CA VAL A 206 -2.44 29.25 1.77
C VAL A 206 -1.48 28.08 1.57
N ARG A 207 -1.85 26.85 1.98
CA ARG A 207 -1.01 25.65 1.80
C ARG A 207 -0.63 25.52 0.32
N PRO A 208 0.63 25.25 -0.05
CA PRO A 208 0.98 25.13 -1.47
C PRO A 208 0.17 24.02 -2.14
N ASN A 209 -0.22 24.23 -3.39
CA ASN A 209 -0.64 23.11 -4.21
C ASN A 209 0.57 22.21 -4.56
N VAL A 210 0.30 21.03 -5.09
CA VAL A 210 1.35 20.04 -5.37
C VAL A 210 2.42 20.58 -6.34
N LYS A 211 2.01 21.34 -7.36
CA LYS A 211 2.95 21.93 -8.33
C LYS A 211 3.90 22.93 -7.65
N GLN A 212 3.37 23.82 -6.81
CA GLN A 212 4.16 24.76 -6.02
C GLN A 212 5.11 24.03 -5.06
N LEU A 213 4.64 22.96 -4.42
CA LEU A 213 5.45 22.14 -3.53
C LEU A 213 6.59 21.43 -4.29
N TYR A 214 6.30 20.90 -5.48
CA TYR A 214 7.31 20.26 -6.33
C TYR A 214 8.40 21.25 -6.77
N GLN A 215 8.02 22.46 -7.20
CA GLN A 215 8.98 23.52 -7.54
C GLN A 215 9.85 23.91 -6.35
N TYR A 216 9.26 23.99 -5.14
CA TYR A 216 10.02 24.21 -3.92
C TYR A 216 11.06 23.11 -3.68
N ILE A 217 10.68 21.83 -3.81
CA ILE A 217 11.61 20.70 -3.64
C ILE A 217 12.77 20.80 -4.64
N LEU A 218 12.51 21.10 -5.91
CA LEU A 218 13.56 21.28 -6.92
C LEU A 218 14.53 22.41 -6.57
N GLN A 219 14.01 23.53 -6.05
CA GLN A 219 14.82 24.63 -5.55
C GLN A 219 15.69 24.21 -4.36
N GLN A 220 15.13 23.47 -3.40
CA GLN A 220 15.88 22.97 -2.23
C GLN A 220 16.98 21.99 -2.66
N ASN A 221 16.68 21.05 -3.56
CA ASN A 221 17.69 20.13 -4.07
C ASN A 221 18.87 20.86 -4.70
N LYS A 222 18.60 21.90 -5.50
CA LYS A 222 19.65 22.72 -6.11
C LYS A 222 20.43 23.51 -5.06
N GLN A 223 19.75 24.17 -4.13
CA GLN A 223 20.37 25.00 -3.09
C GLN A 223 21.30 24.19 -2.18
N TYR A 224 20.86 23.01 -1.75
CA TYR A 224 21.59 22.13 -0.84
C TYR A 224 22.47 21.09 -1.56
N LYS A 225 22.60 21.18 -2.90
CA LYS A 225 23.39 20.26 -3.74
C LYS A 225 23.05 18.77 -3.49
N LEU A 226 21.76 18.48 -3.36
CA LEU A 226 21.25 17.12 -3.17
C LEU A 226 21.31 16.34 -4.49
N GLN A 227 21.34 15.02 -4.40
CA GLN A 227 21.35 14.13 -5.57
C GLN A 227 20.14 14.36 -6.51
N ASN A 228 20.29 13.97 -7.77
CA ASN A 228 19.16 13.91 -8.69
C ASN A 228 18.30 12.68 -8.37
N TYR A 229 16.98 12.88 -8.33
CA TYR A 229 15.97 11.87 -8.00
C TYR A 229 15.14 11.45 -9.22
N ASP A 230 15.70 11.59 -10.43
CA ASP A 230 15.01 11.18 -11.63
C ASP A 230 14.88 9.65 -11.74
N VAL A 231 13.63 9.20 -11.84
CA VAL A 231 13.29 7.82 -12.18
C VAL A 231 13.10 7.71 -13.68
N GLU A 232 13.89 6.87 -14.33
CA GLU A 232 13.71 6.50 -15.74
C GLU A 232 12.60 5.45 -15.88
N LEU A 233 11.77 5.59 -16.93
CA LEU A 233 10.80 4.56 -17.29
C LEU A 233 11.56 3.37 -17.89
N GLN A 234 11.45 2.20 -17.26
CA GLN A 234 12.06 0.99 -17.81
C GLN A 234 11.12 -0.20 -17.80
N ILE A 235 10.94 -0.79 -18.97
CA ILE A 235 10.14 -1.99 -19.22
C ILE A 235 11.10 -3.14 -19.50
N TYR A 236 11.08 -4.18 -18.66
CA TYR A 236 11.93 -5.37 -18.84
C TYR A 236 11.29 -6.34 -19.83
N THR A 237 12.08 -6.86 -20.76
CA THR A 237 11.59 -7.80 -21.79
C THR A 237 11.30 -9.18 -21.21
N HIS A 238 10.53 -9.99 -21.94
CA HIS A 238 10.29 -11.39 -21.60
C HIS A 238 11.58 -12.16 -21.34
N GLU A 239 12.62 -11.99 -22.17
CA GLU A 239 13.90 -12.69 -21.98
C GLU A 239 14.64 -12.27 -20.70
N GLN A 240 14.60 -10.98 -20.37
CA GLN A 240 15.17 -10.44 -19.13
C GLN A 240 14.42 -11.00 -17.90
N ILE A 241 13.11 -11.24 -18.05
CA ILE A 241 12.27 -11.83 -17.01
C ILE A 241 12.43 -13.36 -16.96
N MET A 242 12.60 -14.06 -18.09
CA MET A 242 12.49 -15.53 -18.19
C MET A 242 13.82 -16.28 -18.27
N LYS A 243 14.99 -15.61 -18.31
CA LYS A 243 16.31 -16.25 -18.06
C LYS A 243 16.48 -16.76 -16.61
N GLN A 244 15.38 -16.97 -15.89
CA GLN A 244 15.25 -17.47 -14.53
C GLN A 244 15.09 -19.01 -14.55
N LYS A 245 15.85 -19.75 -13.73
CA LYS A 245 15.45 -21.10 -13.30
C LYS A 245 14.71 -20.97 -11.97
N SER A 246 13.59 -21.69 -11.85
CA SER A 246 12.76 -21.77 -10.64
C SER A 246 13.60 -22.10 -9.40
N GLY A 247 13.48 -21.27 -8.36
CA GLY A 247 13.93 -21.60 -7.01
C GLY A 247 12.91 -22.49 -6.29
N LYS A 248 13.39 -23.33 -5.37
CA LYS A 248 12.64 -24.35 -4.60
C LYS A 248 11.28 -23.88 -4.05
N ARG A 249 10.31 -24.80 -4.06
CA ARG A 249 9.08 -24.76 -3.24
C ARG A 249 9.45 -24.66 -1.75
N ILE A 250 8.72 -23.83 -1.01
CA ILE A 250 8.61 -23.93 0.45
C ILE A 250 7.29 -24.65 0.68
N ASP A 251 7.36 -25.95 1.01
CA ASP A 251 6.21 -26.74 1.44
C ASP A 251 5.86 -26.38 2.89
N GLY A 252 4.57 -26.17 3.15
CA GLY A 252 4.01 -25.80 4.45
C GLY A 252 3.09 -26.89 5.03
N ASP A 253 3.48 -28.16 4.91
CA ASP A 253 2.77 -29.25 5.56
C ASP A 253 3.18 -29.35 7.03
N GLN A 254 2.32 -28.91 7.95
CA GLN A 254 1.90 -29.63 9.17
C GLN A 254 0.58 -29.03 9.68
N VAL A 255 -0.46 -29.86 9.81
CA VAL A 255 -1.80 -29.48 10.30
C VAL A 255 -2.18 -30.41 11.45
N GLU A 256 -2.47 -29.85 12.62
CA GLU A 256 -3.23 -30.52 13.67
C GLU A 256 -4.71 -30.18 13.51
N LEU A 257 -5.59 -31.18 13.53
CA LEU A 257 -7.05 -31.01 13.61
C LEU A 257 -7.43 -30.60 15.04
N PHE A 258 -8.35 -29.65 15.22
CA PHE A 258 -8.80 -29.23 16.56
C PHE A 258 -10.09 -29.93 16.98
N ASN A 259 -10.20 -30.10 18.30
CA ASN A 259 -11.24 -30.79 19.05
C ASN A 259 -12.30 -29.78 19.53
N ASP A 260 -13.58 -30.14 19.44
CA ASP A 260 -14.76 -29.28 19.68
C ASP A 260 -14.93 -28.81 21.14
N SER A 261 -13.98 -29.13 22.03
CA SER A 261 -14.09 -28.92 23.48
C SER A 261 -13.24 -27.77 24.05
N ALA A 262 -12.49 -27.03 23.22
CA ALA A 262 -11.60 -25.97 23.72
C ALA A 262 -12.41 -24.70 24.08
N ASN A 263 -12.43 -24.34 25.36
CA ASN A 263 -13.06 -23.13 25.89
C ASN A 263 -12.55 -21.86 25.18
N ILE A 264 -13.46 -21.11 24.56
CA ILE A 264 -13.16 -19.90 23.77
C ILE A 264 -13.50 -18.66 24.61
N GLU A 265 -12.48 -17.89 25.00
CA GLU A 265 -12.62 -16.54 25.52
C GLU A 265 -12.37 -15.51 24.40
N CYS A 266 -13.23 -14.48 24.35
CA CYS A 266 -13.27 -13.30 23.47
C CYS A 266 -14.11 -13.40 22.18
N THR A 267 -15.39 -13.00 22.26
CA THR A 267 -16.20 -12.53 21.13
C THR A 267 -15.85 -11.08 20.77
N TYR A 268 -15.37 -10.84 19.55
CA TYR A 268 -15.13 -9.49 19.01
C TYR A 268 -16.23 -9.14 18.00
N ASN A 269 -17.19 -8.28 18.41
CA ASN A 269 -18.40 -7.98 17.63
C ASN A 269 -18.31 -6.75 16.70
N ASP A 270 -17.15 -6.10 16.51
CA ASP A 270 -17.13 -4.73 15.96
C ASP A 270 -16.18 -4.42 14.79
N LEU A 271 -15.82 -5.41 13.95
CA LEU A 271 -15.06 -5.11 12.71
C LEU A 271 -15.94 -4.75 11.51
N SER A 272 -17.24 -5.01 11.58
CA SER A 272 -18.18 -4.72 10.49
C SER A 272 -19.60 -5.14 10.92
N PRO A 273 -20.66 -4.38 10.63
CA PRO A 273 -22.03 -4.84 10.86
C PRO A 273 -22.41 -6.06 10.01
N TRP A 274 -21.50 -6.63 9.21
CA TRP A 274 -21.77 -7.70 8.24
C TRP A 274 -21.25 -9.08 8.65
N CYS A 275 -20.47 -9.21 9.74
CA CYS A 275 -19.98 -10.49 10.23
C CYS A 275 -19.64 -10.45 11.73
N TYR A 276 -19.57 -11.61 12.38
CA TYR A 276 -19.02 -11.76 13.73
C TYR A 276 -18.01 -12.91 13.77
N TYR A 277 -17.03 -12.84 14.67
CA TYR A 277 -15.94 -13.81 14.77
C TYR A 277 -15.87 -14.44 16.17
N LYS A 278 -15.67 -15.76 16.22
CA LYS A 278 -15.38 -16.53 17.43
C LYS A 278 -13.99 -17.15 17.31
N GLY A 279 -13.03 -16.67 18.08
CA GLY A 279 -11.66 -17.17 18.06
C GLY A 279 -10.68 -16.16 18.61
N ARG A 280 -9.38 -16.45 18.51
CA ARG A 280 -8.35 -15.59 19.10
C ARG A 280 -8.13 -14.33 18.26
N VAL A 281 -7.99 -13.20 18.94
CA VAL A 281 -7.62 -11.92 18.34
C VAL A 281 -6.32 -11.44 18.96
N GLN A 282 -5.39 -11.00 18.13
CA GLN A 282 -4.12 -10.40 18.54
C GLN A 282 -3.88 -9.16 17.68
N ASP A 283 -3.48 -8.05 18.31
CA ASP A 283 -3.25 -6.76 17.63
C ASP A 283 -4.43 -6.30 16.76
N CYS A 284 -5.65 -6.49 17.29
CA CYS A 284 -6.92 -6.20 16.62
C CYS A 284 -7.15 -6.98 15.31
N LYS A 285 -6.46 -8.12 15.12
CA LYS A 285 -6.65 -9.03 13.98
C LYS A 285 -6.96 -10.44 14.44
N ARG A 286 -7.75 -11.17 13.67
CA ARG A 286 -8.01 -12.59 13.88
C ARG A 286 -6.73 -13.39 13.67
N VAL A 287 -6.40 -14.24 14.63
CA VAL A 287 -5.22 -15.09 14.61
C VAL A 287 -5.54 -16.47 15.15
N GLY A 288 -4.82 -17.48 14.67
CA GLY A 288 -5.05 -18.87 15.10
C GLY A 288 -6.42 -19.37 14.65
N LYS A 289 -6.91 -20.43 15.29
CA LYS A 289 -8.16 -21.07 14.88
C LYS A 289 -9.37 -20.25 15.30
N GLY A 290 -10.38 -20.18 14.43
CA GLY A 290 -11.66 -19.59 14.77
C GLY A 290 -12.75 -19.80 13.72
N GLU A 291 -13.91 -19.22 14.01
CA GLU A 291 -15.11 -19.23 13.19
C GLU A 291 -15.51 -17.81 12.81
N LEU A 292 -15.70 -17.55 11.53
CA LEU A 292 -16.21 -16.30 11.00
C LEU A 292 -17.60 -16.52 10.45
N HIS A 293 -18.59 -15.80 10.99
CA HIS A 293 -19.98 -15.87 10.57
C HIS A 293 -20.37 -14.60 9.84
N PHE A 294 -20.95 -14.73 8.66
CA PHE A 294 -21.41 -13.62 7.85
C PHE A 294 -22.93 -13.43 8.00
N LYS A 295 -23.43 -12.20 7.87
CA LYS A 295 -24.86 -11.88 7.92
C LYS A 295 -25.69 -12.63 6.87
N ASN A 296 -25.07 -13.01 5.75
CA ASN A 296 -25.71 -13.78 4.68
C ASN A 296 -25.89 -15.29 5.02
N GLY A 297 -25.59 -15.70 6.27
CA GLY A 297 -25.72 -17.09 6.72
C GLY A 297 -24.53 -17.99 6.41
N SER A 298 -23.54 -17.50 5.63
CA SER A 298 -22.31 -18.26 5.40
C SER A 298 -21.39 -18.22 6.62
N LYS A 299 -20.57 -19.26 6.78
CA LYS A 299 -19.56 -19.37 7.83
C LYS A 299 -18.24 -19.91 7.29
N PHE A 300 -17.15 -19.53 7.92
CA PHE A 300 -15.84 -20.10 7.68
C PHE A 300 -15.24 -20.60 9.01
N LEU A 301 -14.88 -21.87 9.07
CA LEU A 301 -14.14 -22.49 10.17
C LEU A 301 -12.72 -22.78 9.69
N GLY A 302 -11.70 -22.20 10.32
CA GLY A 302 -10.32 -22.44 9.89
C GLY A 302 -9.29 -21.66 10.69
N THR A 303 -8.05 -21.65 10.20
CA THR A 303 -6.98 -20.85 10.82
C THR A 303 -6.92 -19.46 10.20
N PHE A 304 -6.67 -18.46 11.04
CA PHE A 304 -6.53 -17.06 10.66
C PHE A 304 -5.11 -16.59 10.92
N ILE A 305 -4.57 -15.83 9.98
CA ILE A 305 -3.32 -15.11 10.14
C ILE A 305 -3.58 -13.68 9.71
N ASN A 306 -3.45 -12.74 10.66
CA ASN A 306 -3.64 -11.31 10.40
C ASN A 306 -4.99 -10.98 9.73
N ASP A 307 -6.10 -11.51 10.26
CA ASP A 307 -7.47 -11.42 9.75
C ASP A 307 -7.84 -12.35 8.60
N PHE A 308 -6.87 -12.94 7.89
CA PHE A 308 -7.20 -13.74 6.71
C PHE A 308 -7.20 -15.23 6.99
N ALA A 309 -8.18 -15.94 6.43
CA ALA A 309 -8.22 -17.39 6.38
C ALA A 309 -6.97 -17.94 5.67
N ASN A 310 -6.24 -18.76 6.41
CA ASN A 310 -4.95 -19.31 6.02
C ASN A 310 -4.83 -20.74 6.55
N GLY A 311 -4.34 -21.67 5.73
CA GLY A 311 -4.28 -23.09 6.06
C GLY A 311 -5.62 -23.80 5.83
N GLN A 312 -5.79 -24.99 6.41
CA GLN A 312 -7.04 -25.74 6.22
C GLN A 312 -8.25 -25.04 6.84
N GLY A 313 -9.37 -25.09 6.13
CA GLY A 313 -10.64 -24.55 6.59
C GLY A 313 -11.84 -25.02 5.77
N ILE A 314 -13.02 -24.82 6.35
CA ILE A 314 -14.32 -25.20 5.83
C ILE A 314 -15.15 -23.93 5.66
N TYR A 315 -15.53 -23.63 4.43
CA TYR A 315 -16.52 -22.61 4.14
C TYR A 315 -17.88 -23.28 3.91
N THR A 316 -18.91 -22.82 4.61
CA THR A 316 -20.28 -23.32 4.45
C THR A 316 -21.21 -22.18 4.07
N LYS A 317 -22.12 -22.41 3.12
CA LYS A 317 -23.20 -21.49 2.75
C LYS A 317 -24.45 -22.28 2.38
N GLY A 318 -25.41 -22.37 3.30
CA GLY A 318 -26.55 -23.29 3.13
C GLY A 318 -26.06 -24.74 3.14
N ASP A 319 -26.50 -25.54 2.17
CA ASP A 319 -26.07 -26.94 1.99
C ASP A 319 -24.72 -27.08 1.27
N PHE A 320 -24.14 -25.97 0.81
CA PHE A 320 -22.87 -25.96 0.10
C PHE A 320 -21.70 -25.88 1.09
N GLU A 321 -20.79 -26.84 1.00
CA GLU A 321 -19.59 -26.92 1.82
C GLU A 321 -18.33 -27.01 0.93
N ILE A 322 -17.34 -26.16 1.20
CA ILE A 322 -16.01 -26.23 0.62
C ILE A 322 -15.03 -26.55 1.74
N VAL A 323 -14.44 -27.74 1.69
CA VAL A 323 -13.36 -28.17 2.59
C VAL A 323 -12.05 -28.11 1.82
N GLY A 324 -11.04 -27.43 2.38
CA GLY A 324 -9.70 -27.48 1.80
C GLY A 324 -8.78 -26.39 2.33
N VAL A 325 -7.74 -26.05 1.56
CA VAL A 325 -6.69 -25.13 1.98
C VAL A 325 -7.00 -23.72 1.53
N TRP A 326 -6.86 -22.76 2.42
CA TRP A 326 -7.07 -21.34 2.21
C TRP A 326 -5.75 -20.60 2.35
N LYS A 327 -5.58 -19.52 1.59
CA LYS A 327 -4.47 -18.60 1.76
C LYS A 327 -4.95 -17.19 1.50
N ASP A 328 -4.81 -16.35 2.52
CA ASP A 328 -5.23 -14.95 2.47
C ASP A 328 -6.69 -14.77 1.99
N ASP A 329 -7.63 -15.53 2.58
CA ASP A 329 -9.07 -15.62 2.23
C ASP A 329 -9.41 -16.29 0.89
N ILE A 330 -8.42 -16.86 0.19
CA ILE A 330 -8.61 -17.51 -1.11
C ILE A 330 -8.54 -19.04 -0.94
N PHE A 331 -9.56 -19.76 -1.42
CA PHE A 331 -9.53 -21.22 -1.52
C PHE A 331 -8.52 -21.68 -2.57
N ILE A 332 -7.66 -22.63 -2.21
CA ILE A 332 -6.52 -23.10 -3.00
C ILE A 332 -6.75 -24.51 -3.55
N LYS A 333 -7.19 -25.46 -2.72
CA LYS A 333 -7.51 -26.84 -3.14
C LYS A 333 -8.30 -27.59 -2.09
#